data_AF-A0A0C2R4U7-F1
#
_entry.id   AF-A0A0C2R4U7-F1
#
_cell.length_a   1.000
_cell.length_b   1.000
_cell.length_c   1.000
_cell.angle_alpha   90.00
_cell.angle_beta   90.00
_cell.angle_gamma   90.00
#
_symmetry.space_group_name_H-M   'P 1'
#
loop_
_entity.id
_entity.type
_entity.pdbx_description
1 polymer ?
#
loop_
_entity_poly.entity_id
_entity_poly.type
_entity_poly.pdbx_seq_one_letter_code
_entity_poly.pdbx_strand_id
1 'polypeptide(L)' 'MLRKVYWIKLNDTLDKLTAKVGFRRVSDKLYEPYEITIESWKKEVDDWQYRGNQPPERVVQLEQHQDIQSFLQNLGI' A
#
# COMPACT_ATOMS: atom_id res chain seq x y z
N MET A 1 -2.08 2.05 18.88
CA MET A 1 -1.27 1.87 17.65
C MET A 1 -2.16 1.26 16.56
N LEU A 2 -1.78 1.23 15.28
CA LEU A 2 -2.56 0.54 14.23
C LEU A 2 -1.77 -0.70 13.77
N ARG A 3 -2.35 -1.90 13.77
CA ARG A 3 -1.72 -3.09 13.15
C ARG A 3 -2.00 -3.02 11.67
N LYS A 4 -0.95 -2.76 10.89
CA LYS A 4 -1.04 -2.62 9.45
C LYS A 4 -0.76 -3.98 8.81
N VAL A 5 -1.65 -4.44 7.94
CA VAL A 5 -1.46 -5.68 7.17
C VAL A 5 -1.24 -5.27 5.73
N TYR A 6 -0.06 -5.61 5.20
CA TYR A 6 0.30 -5.38 3.81
C TYR A 6 0.47 -6.73 3.14
N TRP A 7 -0.19 -6.89 2.01
CA TRP A 7 0.21 -7.88 1.02
C TRP A 7 0.48 -7.13 -0.26
N ILE A 8 1.65 -7.36 -0.84
CA ILE A 8 2.11 -6.66 -2.05
C ILE A 8 2.31 -7.72 -3.12
N LYS A 9 1.74 -7.49 -4.31
CA LYS A 9 1.93 -8.33 -5.48
C LYS A 9 2.23 -7.48 -6.71
N LEU A 10 3.21 -7.94 -7.47
CA LEU A 10 3.50 -7.49 -8.82
C LEU A 10 2.70 -8.28 -9.83
N ASN A 11 2.29 -7.61 -10.91
CA ASN A 11 1.83 -8.32 -12.09
C ASN A 11 3.00 -8.91 -12.90
N ASP A 12 2.68 -9.80 -13.83
CA ASP A 12 3.67 -10.54 -14.60
C ASP A 12 4.51 -9.64 -15.52
N THR A 13 3.99 -8.46 -15.88
CA THR A 13 4.66 -7.45 -16.73
C THR A 13 5.51 -6.46 -15.94
N LEU A 14 5.55 -6.55 -14.60
CA LEU A 14 6.35 -5.69 -13.70
C LEU A 14 6.10 -4.18 -13.81
N ASP A 15 4.99 -3.78 -14.44
CA ASP A 15 4.57 -2.39 -14.63
C ASP A 15 3.46 -1.96 -13.67
N LYS A 16 2.90 -2.91 -12.90
CA LYS A 16 1.85 -2.65 -11.91
C LYS A 16 2.13 -3.37 -10.60
N LEU A 17 2.09 -2.60 -9.52
CA LEU A 17 2.13 -3.09 -8.15
C LEU A 17 0.74 -2.93 -7.53
N THR A 18 0.24 -3.98 -6.89
CA THR A 18 -1.02 -3.96 -6.13
C THR A 18 -0.73 -4.29 -4.69
N ALA A 19 -1.13 -3.42 -3.76
CA ALA A 19 -1.02 -3.66 -2.33
C ALA A 19 -2.42 -3.77 -1.71
N LYS A 20 -2.69 -4.85 -0.98
CA LYS A 20 -3.79 -4.87 -0.01
C LYS A 20 -3.31 -4.18 1.24
N VAL A 21 -3.94 -3.07 1.59
CA VAL A 21 -3.60 -2.32 2.77
C VAL A 21 -4.79 -2.32 3.71
N GLY A 22 -4.54 -2.62 4.98
CA GLY A 22 -5.55 -2.42 6.00
C GLY A 22 -5.02 -1.75 7.25
N PHE A 23 -5.84 -0.86 7.81
CA PHE A 23 -5.57 -0.16 9.05
C PHE A 23 -6.45 -0.76 10.15
N ARG A 24 -5.85 -1.47 11.11
CA ARG A 24 -6.59 -1.99 12.27
C ARG A 24 -6.22 -1.20 13.52
N ARG A 25 -7.19 -0.67 14.28
CA ARG A 25 -6.91 -0.15 15.64
C ARG A 25 -6.33 -1.28 16.51
N VAL A 26 -5.21 -1.02 17.17
CA VAL A 26 -4.64 -1.91 18.20
C VAL A 26 -5.60 -1.83 19.37
N SER A 27 -6.57 -2.71 19.34
CA SER A 27 -7.51 -2.95 20.42
C SER A 27 -7.90 -4.42 20.35
N ASP A 28 -8.09 -4.98 21.54
CA ASP A 28 -8.38 -6.39 21.77
C ASP A 28 -9.87 -6.71 21.57
N LYS A 29 -10.64 -5.76 21.04
CA LYS A 29 -12.06 -5.94 20.76
C LYS A 29 -12.24 -6.82 19.52
N LEU A 30 -12.97 -7.90 19.71
CA LEU A 30 -13.21 -8.97 18.73
C LEU A 30 -13.91 -8.49 17.43
N TYR A 31 -14.46 -7.28 17.40
CA TYR A 31 -15.31 -6.76 16.32
C TYR A 31 -14.96 -5.34 15.86
N GLU A 32 -13.71 -4.91 16.05
CA GLU A 32 -13.33 -3.60 15.51
C GLU A 32 -13.35 -3.58 13.98
N PRO A 33 -13.91 -2.52 13.37
CA PRO A 33 -13.98 -2.41 11.92
C PRO A 33 -12.57 -2.44 11.33
N TYR A 34 -12.37 -3.38 10.41
CA TYR A 34 -11.16 -3.52 9.62
C TYR A 34 -11.45 -2.99 8.23
N GLU A 35 -10.84 -1.85 7.89
CA GLU A 35 -10.88 -1.36 6.52
C GLU A 35 -9.73 -2.01 5.75
N ILE A 36 -10.07 -2.86 4.78
CA ILE A 36 -9.15 -3.33 3.75
C ILE A 36 -9.45 -2.55 2.49
N THR A 37 -8.42 -1.98 1.91
CA THR A 37 -8.49 -1.42 0.56
C THR A 37 -7.40 -2.02 -0.33
N ILE A 38 -7.70 -2.06 -1.62
CA ILE A 38 -6.76 -2.50 -2.64
C ILE A 38 -6.22 -1.23 -3.29
N GLU A 39 -4.93 -1.02 -3.12
CA GLU A 39 -4.21 0.10 -3.69
C GLU A 39 -3.33 -0.36 -4.84
N SER A 40 -3.08 0.51 -5.80
CA SER A 40 -2.24 0.18 -6.94
C SER A 40 -1.30 1.32 -7.31
N TRP A 41 -0.12 0.94 -7.77
CA TRP A 41 0.88 1.82 -8.35
C TRP A 41 1.15 1.33 -9.76
N LYS A 42 1.38 2.28 -10.67
CA LYS A 42 1.76 1.99 -12.05
C LYS A 42 3.13 2.61 -12.32
N LYS A 43 4.03 1.84 -12.92
CA LYS A 43 5.34 2.30 -13.35
C LYS A 43 5.16 3.20 -14.58
N GLU A 44 5.53 4.45 -14.44
CA GLU A 44 5.74 5.38 -15.56
C GLU A 44 7.25 5.45 -15.83
N VAL A 45 7.68 6.24 -16.81
CA VAL A 45 9.05 6.23 -17.38
C VAL A 45 10.17 6.19 -16.32
N ASP A 46 10.06 7.04 -15.28
CA ASP A 46 11.11 7.20 -14.26
C ASP A 46 10.63 6.95 -12.82
N ASP A 47 9.33 6.69 -12.60
CA ASP A 47 8.79 6.59 -11.24
C ASP A 47 7.48 5.79 -11.16
N TRP A 48 7.14 5.34 -9.95
CA TRP A 48 5.89 4.68 -9.62
C TRP A 48 4.81 5.69 -9.21
N GLN A 49 3.73 5.78 -9.98
CA GLN A 49 2.60 6.65 -9.65
C GLN A 49 1.49 5.89 -8.92
N TYR A 50 1.02 6.45 -7.80
CA TYR A 50 -0.14 5.96 -7.08
C TYR A 50 -1.44 6.13 -7.90
N ARG A 51 -2.26 5.09 -7.95
CA ARG A 51 -3.55 5.02 -8.68
C ARG A 51 -4.72 4.58 -7.79
N GLY A 52 -4.54 4.64 -6.46
CA GLY A 52 -5.59 4.33 -5.50
C GLY A 52 -6.56 5.49 -5.23
N ASN A 53 -7.65 5.21 -4.52
CA ASN A 53 -8.72 6.19 -4.22
C ASN A 53 -8.74 6.61 -2.74
N GLN A 54 -7.61 6.50 -2.04
CA GLN A 54 -7.53 6.89 -0.63
C GLN A 54 -7.49 8.41 -0.46
N PRO A 55 -8.00 8.93 0.68
CA PRO A 55 -7.77 10.30 1.10
C PRO A 55 -6.28 10.66 1.16
N PRO A 56 -5.87 11.91 0.85
CA PRO A 56 -4.47 12.33 0.78
C PRO A 56 -3.64 11.98 2.02
N GLU A 57 -4.20 12.13 3.22
CA GLU A 57 -3.53 11.78 4.48
C GLU A 57 -3.14 10.30 4.59
N ARG A 58 -3.96 9.42 4.00
CA ARG A 58 -3.68 7.98 3.94
C ARG A 58 -2.69 7.67 2.83
N VAL A 59 -2.75 8.35 1.69
CA VAL A 59 -1.76 8.21 0.61
C VAL A 59 -0.35 8.48 1.16
N VAL A 60 -0.16 9.57 1.90
CA VAL A 60 1.14 9.88 2.52
C VAL A 60 1.60 8.75 3.47
N GLN A 61 0.70 8.17 4.25
CA GLN A 61 1.03 7.06 5.14
C GLN A 61 1.37 5.76 4.40
N LEU A 62 0.81 5.55 3.21
CA LEU A 62 1.12 4.43 2.33
C LEU A 62 2.48 4.62 1.67
N GLU A 63 2.72 5.81 1.13
CA GLU A 63 3.97 6.16 0.48
C GLU A 63 5.14 6.20 1.47
N GLN A 64 4.91 6.55 2.74
CA GLN A 64 5.94 6.48 3.78
C GLN A 64 6.08 5.08 4.39
N HIS A 65 5.26 4.11 3.97
CA HIS A 65 5.34 2.77 4.53
C HIS A 65 6.60 2.05 4.06
N GLN A 66 7.42 1.58 5.01
CA GLN A 66 8.72 0.99 4.72
C GLN A 66 8.63 -0.19 3.73
N ASP A 67 7.69 -1.12 3.91
CA ASP A 67 7.55 -2.27 3.00
C ASP A 67 7.15 -1.85 1.58
N ILE A 68 6.31 -0.80 1.45
CA ILE A 68 5.89 -0.29 0.14
C ILE A 68 7.08 0.40 -0.52
N GLN A 69 7.78 1.27 0.21
CA GLN A 69 8.99 1.93 -0.26
C GLN A 69 10.07 0.93 -0.69
N SER A 70 10.37 -0.07 0.14
CA SER A 70 11.34 -1.12 -0.19
C SER A 70 10.93 -1.87 -1.46
N PHE A 71 9.64 -2.16 -1.65
CA PHE A 71 9.17 -2.77 -2.90
C PHE A 71 9.34 -1.83 -4.10
N LEU A 72 8.91 -0.57 -4.00
CA LEU A 72 9.00 0.38 -5.12
C LEU A 72 10.46 0.65 -5.52
N GLN A 73 11.36 0.82 -4.54
CA GLN A 73 12.80 1.01 -4.75
C GLN A 73 13.45 -0.21 -5.40
N ASN A 74 13.20 -1.42 -4.89
CA ASN A 74 13.75 -2.66 -5.45
C ASN A 74 13.32 -2.93 -6.91
N LEU A 75 12.28 -2.26 -7.41
CA LEU A 75 11.72 -2.48 -8.74
C LEU A 75 12.05 -1.38 -9.76
N GLY A 76 12.70 -0.29 -9.37
CA GLY A 76 12.79 0.85 -10.27
C GLY A 76 13.60 2.07 -9.86
N ILE A 77 14.51 1.98 -8.87
CA ILE A 77 15.60 2.95 -8.71
C ILE A 77 16.94 2.22 -8.75
#